data_AF-A0A3Q0CXB2-F1
#
_entry.id   AF-A0A3Q0CXB2-F1
#
_cell.length_a   1.000
_cell.length_b   1.000
_cell.length_c   1.000
_cell.angle_alpha   90.00
_cell.angle_beta   90.00
_cell.angle_gamma   90.00
#
_symmetry.space_group_name_H-M   'P 1'
#
loop_
_entity.id
_entity.type
_entity.pdbx_description
1 polymer ?
#
loop_
_entity_poly.entity_id
_entity_poly.type
_entity_poly.pdbx_seq_one_letter_code
_entity_poly.pdbx_strand_id
1 'polypeptide(L)'
;MNAVGCCGLQLYKFGETVSIVFWTDTWRPESFFDKVKKNRQNGMHTLCLLDIKVKEQSLENLIRGRKIYEPPRYMSVNQAAQQLLEIVQNQRARGEEPVITEETLCVGLARVGAEDQKIAAGTLQQMCTVDLGEPLHSLVITGGTLHPLEMEMLSLFSIPESQSINGL
;
A
#
# COMPACT_ATOMS: atom_id res chain seq x y z
N MET A 1 -12.52 10.02 0.84
CA MET A 1 -12.59 8.62 0.34
C MET A 1 -13.11 8.53 -1.10
N ASN A 2 -13.95 9.45 -1.57
CA ASN A 2 -14.66 9.30 -2.86
C ASN A 2 -13.75 9.13 -4.09
N ALA A 3 -12.57 9.75 -4.11
CA ALA A 3 -11.65 9.67 -5.25
C ALA A 3 -11.16 8.25 -5.54
N VAL A 4 -11.03 7.38 -4.53
CA VAL A 4 -10.61 5.99 -4.76
C VAL A 4 -11.68 5.13 -5.43
N GLY A 5 -12.92 5.63 -5.57
CA GLY A 5 -13.97 4.95 -6.33
C GLY A 5 -13.60 4.73 -7.80
N CYS A 6 -12.62 5.46 -8.34
CA CYS A 6 -12.09 5.23 -9.68
C CYS A 6 -11.48 3.84 -9.90
N CYS A 7 -11.08 3.12 -8.84
CA CYS A 7 -10.60 1.74 -8.96
C CYS A 7 -11.72 0.69 -9.06
N GLY A 8 -12.99 1.11 -9.03
CA GLY A 8 -14.13 0.21 -9.19
C GLY A 8 -14.55 -0.54 -7.93
N LEU A 9 -13.86 -0.34 -6.81
CA LEU A 9 -14.27 -0.87 -5.50
C LEU A 9 -15.45 -0.07 -4.93
N GLN A 10 -16.37 -0.77 -4.28
CA GLN A 10 -17.56 -0.19 -3.70
C GLN A 10 -17.19 0.65 -2.46
N LEU A 11 -17.44 1.96 -2.52
CA LEU A 11 -17.06 2.89 -1.45
C LEU A 11 -17.65 2.53 -0.08
N TYR A 12 -18.84 1.94 -0.05
CA TYR A 12 -19.48 1.51 1.20
C TYR A 12 -18.87 0.25 1.83
N LYS A 13 -18.00 -0.46 1.10
CA LYS A 13 -17.22 -1.60 1.61
C LYS A 13 -15.85 -1.18 2.17
N PHE A 14 -15.53 0.11 2.22
CA PHE A 14 -14.31 0.57 2.88
C PHE A 14 -14.50 0.71 4.38
N GLY A 15 -13.61 0.09 5.15
CA GLY A 15 -13.55 0.18 6.60
C GLY A 15 -12.73 1.37 7.08
N GLU A 16 -12.13 1.23 8.26
CA GLU A 16 -11.28 2.28 8.83
C GLU A 16 -10.05 2.53 7.95
N THR A 17 -9.81 3.78 7.57
CA THR A 17 -8.60 4.17 6.81
C THR A 17 -7.37 4.14 7.71
N VAL A 18 -6.23 3.71 7.18
CA VAL A 18 -4.96 3.62 7.91
C VAL A 18 -3.87 4.44 7.23
N SER A 19 -2.82 4.75 7.99
CA SER A 19 -1.61 5.37 7.45
C SER A 19 -0.42 4.42 7.62
N ILE A 20 0.28 4.15 6.52
CA ILE A 20 1.54 3.40 6.53
C ILE A 20 2.67 4.42 6.56
N VAL A 21 3.46 4.38 7.63
CA VAL A 21 4.58 5.29 7.90
C VAL A 21 5.90 4.68 7.44
N PHE A 22 6.89 5.52 7.13
CA PHE A 22 8.24 5.03 6.87
C PHE A 22 8.82 4.39 8.13
N TRP A 23 9.33 3.18 7.98
CA TRP A 23 10.19 2.56 8.98
C TRP A 23 11.58 3.19 9.00
N THR A 24 12.18 3.17 10.19
CA THR A 24 13.60 3.45 10.41
C THR A 24 14.26 2.22 11.03
N ASP A 25 15.59 2.25 11.21
CA ASP A 25 16.33 1.16 11.83
C ASP A 25 15.91 0.90 13.28
N THR A 26 15.45 1.95 13.98
CA THR A 26 15.09 1.89 15.41
C THR A 26 13.59 1.96 15.67
N TRP A 27 12.77 2.21 14.65
CA TRP A 27 11.34 2.40 14.80
C TRP A 27 10.56 1.80 13.61
N ARG A 28 9.87 0.69 13.88
CA ARG A 28 9.08 -0.08 12.91
C ARG A 28 7.67 -0.37 13.45
N PRO A 29 6.78 0.63 13.51
CA PRO A 29 5.43 0.42 14.06
C PRO A 29 4.60 -0.47 13.13
N GLU A 30 3.90 -1.42 13.74
CA GLU A 30 2.94 -2.31 13.06
C GLU A 30 1.48 -2.01 13.46
N SER A 31 1.22 -1.04 14.35
CA SER A 31 -0.10 -0.81 14.96
C SER A 31 -1.22 -0.47 13.98
N PHE A 32 -0.90 0.09 12.82
CA PHE A 32 -1.88 0.33 11.75
C PHE A 32 -2.44 -1.00 11.19
N PHE A 33 -1.68 -2.09 11.30
CA PHE A 33 -2.05 -3.41 10.78
C PHE A 33 -3.20 -4.04 11.55
N ASP A 34 -3.38 -3.71 12.83
CA ASP A 34 -4.53 -4.17 13.63
C ASP A 34 -5.86 -3.73 13.01
N LYS A 35 -5.89 -2.52 12.45
CA LYS A 35 -7.05 -1.98 11.74
C LYS A 35 -7.25 -2.66 10.39
N VAL A 36 -6.17 -2.94 9.64
CA VAL A 36 -6.22 -3.74 8.41
C VAL A 36 -6.83 -5.11 8.69
N LYS A 37 -6.35 -5.78 9.75
CA LYS A 37 -6.87 -7.08 10.22
C LYS A 37 -8.36 -7.00 10.54
N LYS A 38 -8.77 -6.01 11.34
CA LYS A 38 -10.18 -5.80 11.71
C LYS A 38 -11.06 -5.55 10.49
N ASN A 39 -10.63 -4.71 9.54
CA ASN A 39 -11.39 -4.46 8.32
C ASN A 39 -11.57 -5.75 7.51
N ARG A 40 -10.47 -6.48 7.26
CA ARG A 40 -10.50 -7.69 6.44
C ARG A 40 -11.33 -8.81 7.07
N GLN A 41 -11.28 -8.98 8.39
CA GLN A 41 -12.14 -9.92 9.12
C GLN A 41 -13.63 -9.59 8.99
N ASN A 42 -13.97 -8.31 8.74
CA ASN A 42 -15.35 -7.85 8.50
C ASN A 42 -15.68 -7.74 7.00
N GLY A 43 -14.85 -8.26 6.10
CA GLY A 43 -15.08 -8.20 4.65
C GLY A 43 -14.88 -6.81 4.04
N MET A 44 -14.25 -5.88 4.77
CA MET A 44 -14.08 -4.49 4.36
C MET A 44 -12.72 -4.24 3.72
N HIS A 45 -12.70 -3.42 2.67
CA HIS A 45 -11.50 -2.87 2.05
C HIS A 45 -10.83 -1.88 2.98
N THR A 46 -9.51 -1.79 2.92
CA THR A 46 -8.75 -0.82 3.70
C THR A 46 -8.02 0.12 2.76
N LEU A 47 -8.36 1.41 2.84
CA LEU A 47 -7.56 2.45 2.22
C LEU A 47 -6.34 2.73 3.12
N CYS A 48 -5.16 2.54 2.55
CA CYS A 48 -3.87 2.85 3.15
C CYS A 48 -3.32 4.14 2.54
N LEU A 49 -3.32 5.21 3.34
CA LEU A 49 -2.61 6.44 3.01
C LEU A 49 -1.11 6.22 3.27
N LEU A 50 -0.27 6.70 2.37
CA LEU A 50 1.17 6.46 2.42
C LEU A 50 1.90 7.72 2.90
N ASP A 51 2.96 7.51 3.68
CA ASP A 51 3.69 8.58 4.36
C ASP A 51 4.26 9.63 3.41
N ILE A 52 4.32 10.87 3.91
CA ILE A 52 4.86 12.02 3.19
C ILE A 52 5.77 12.78 4.16
N LYS A 53 7.06 12.78 3.87
CA LYS A 53 8.07 13.52 4.62
C LYS A 53 8.52 14.72 3.80
N VAL A 54 8.02 15.90 4.14
CA VAL A 54 8.37 17.15 3.48
C VAL A 54 8.97 18.12 4.50
N LYS A 55 10.03 18.83 4.12
CA LYS A 55 10.69 19.83 4.96
C LYS A 55 11.16 19.27 6.32
N GLU A 56 11.61 18.02 6.37
CA GLU A 56 12.29 17.50 7.55
C GLU A 56 13.73 18.03 7.61
N GLN A 57 14.22 18.32 8.81
CA GLN A 57 15.63 18.62 9.03
C GLN A 57 16.29 17.36 9.57
N SER A 58 17.51 17.06 9.11
CA SER A 58 18.29 16.01 9.74
C SER A 58 18.54 16.36 11.22
N LEU A 59 18.67 15.35 12.08
CA LEU A 59 18.92 15.56 13.50
C LEU A 59 20.16 16.44 13.73
N GLU A 60 21.19 16.27 12.91
CA GLU A 60 22.39 17.11 12.93
C GLU A 60 22.09 18.59 12.62
N ASN A 61 21.33 18.85 11.54
CA ASN A 61 20.97 20.21 11.14
C ASN A 61 20.08 20.88 12.19
N LEU A 62 19.15 20.11 12.79
CA LEU A 62 18.29 20.58 13.86
C LEU A 62 19.09 20.96 15.11
N ILE A 63 19.98 20.09 15.59
CA ILE A 63 20.84 20.35 16.77
C ILE A 63 21.73 21.58 16.54
N ARG A 64 22.23 21.77 15.30
CA ARG A 64 23.08 22.91 14.92
C ARG A 64 22.29 24.18 14.58
N GLY A 65 20.96 24.18 14.68
CA GLY A 65 20.11 25.33 14.34
C GLY A 65 20.15 25.72 12.85
N ARG A 66 20.59 24.83 11.97
CA ARG A 66 20.70 25.07 10.52
C ARG A 66 19.36 24.82 9.85
N LYS A 67 18.85 25.80 9.10
CA LYS A 67 17.62 25.67 8.31
C LYS A 67 17.85 24.94 6.99
N ILE A 68 18.50 23.78 7.05
CA ILE A 68 18.75 22.91 5.90
C ILE A 68 17.76 21.76 5.97
N TYR A 69 16.91 21.65 4.95
CA TYR A 69 15.86 20.65 4.85
C TYR A 69 16.27 19.54 3.89
N GLU A 70 15.89 18.31 4.23
CA GLU A 70 16.07 17.17 3.36
C GLU A 70 15.10 17.25 2.16
N PRO A 71 15.46 16.63 1.02
CA PRO A 71 14.56 16.48 -0.10
C PRO A 71 13.25 15.80 0.33
N PRO A 72 12.11 16.19 -0.26
CA PRO A 72 10.84 15.58 0.07
C PRO A 72 10.84 14.09 -0.30
N ARG A 73 10.32 13.26 0.59
CA ARG A 73 10.18 11.82 0.39
C ARG A 73 8.71 11.45 0.46
N TYR A 74 8.24 10.74 -0.56
CA TYR A 74 6.88 10.24 -0.67
C TYR A 74 6.93 8.73 -0.72
N MET A 75 6.18 8.06 0.15
CA MET A 75 6.16 6.61 0.16
C MET A 75 5.44 6.08 -1.08
N SER A 76 6.12 5.18 -1.79
CA SER A 76 5.56 4.45 -2.93
C SER A 76 4.72 3.25 -2.47
N VAL A 77 3.88 2.73 -3.36
CA VAL A 77 3.15 1.48 -3.16
C VAL A 77 4.13 0.32 -2.94
N ASN A 78 5.26 0.31 -3.66
CA ASN A 78 6.31 -0.70 -3.54
C ASN A 78 6.86 -0.79 -2.12
N GLN A 79 7.23 0.36 -1.56
CA GLN A 79 7.76 0.43 -0.19
C GLN A 79 6.71 0.02 0.83
N ALA A 80 5.46 0.49 0.67
CA ALA A 80 4.37 0.10 1.55
C ALA A 80 4.10 -1.41 1.51
N ALA A 81 4.09 -2.00 0.31
CA ALA A 81 3.88 -3.43 0.09
C ALA A 81 5.02 -4.26 0.70
N GLN A 82 6.27 -3.83 0.56
CA GLN A 82 7.43 -4.47 1.19
C GLN A 82 7.32 -4.48 2.73
N GLN A 83 6.95 -3.34 3.35
CA GLN A 83 6.72 -3.28 4.79
C GLN A 83 5.59 -4.22 5.22
N LEU A 84 4.48 -4.28 4.46
CA LEU A 84 3.37 -5.20 4.74
C LEU A 84 3.81 -6.67 4.65
N LEU A 85 4.63 -7.05 3.67
CA LEU A 85 5.18 -8.40 3.57
C LEU A 85 6.13 -8.74 4.73
N GLU A 86 6.93 -7.78 5.18
CA GLU A 86 7.78 -7.99 6.36
C GLU A 86 6.93 -8.22 7.63
N ILE A 87 5.80 -7.51 7.79
CA ILE A 87 4.84 -7.77 8.88
C ILE A 87 4.27 -9.20 8.78
N VAL A 88 3.91 -9.65 7.57
CA VAL A 88 3.43 -11.02 7.32
C VAL A 88 4.49 -12.06 7.72
N GLN A 89 5.75 -11.83 7.35
CA GLN A 89 6.87 -12.70 7.73
C GLN A 89 7.09 -12.72 9.25
N ASN A 90 7.04 -11.56 9.91
CA ASN A 90 7.17 -11.43 11.36
C ASN A 90 6.05 -12.21 12.09
N GLN A 91 4.80 -12.12 11.61
CA GLN A 91 3.68 -12.89 12.15
C GLN A 91 3.92 -14.39 12.05
N ARG A 92 4.35 -14.89 10.89
CA ARG A 92 4.68 -16.31 10.71
C ARG A 92 5.81 -16.76 11.63
N ALA A 93 6.85 -15.95 11.80
CA ALA A 93 7.95 -16.24 12.71
C ALA A 93 7.51 -16.32 14.18
N ARG A 94 6.43 -15.61 14.55
CA ARG A 94 5.77 -15.69 15.87
C ARG A 94 4.77 -16.85 15.99
N GLY A 95 4.56 -17.63 14.92
CA GLY A 95 3.57 -18.72 14.87
C GLY A 95 2.12 -18.24 14.72
N GLU A 96 1.92 -17.02 14.25
CA GLU A 96 0.59 -16.45 13.95
C GLU A 96 0.19 -16.73 12.50
N GLU A 97 -1.10 -16.95 12.26
CA GLU A 97 -1.66 -17.02 10.89
C GLU A 97 -1.91 -15.61 10.35
N PRO A 98 -1.24 -15.18 9.27
CA PRO A 98 -1.39 -13.83 8.74
C PRO A 98 -2.77 -13.59 8.11
N VAL A 99 -3.38 -12.44 8.38
CA VAL A 99 -4.70 -12.07 7.80
C VAL A 99 -4.59 -11.68 6.32
N ILE A 100 -3.42 -11.20 5.90
CA ILE A 100 -3.04 -10.98 4.50
C ILE A 100 -1.81 -11.81 4.20
N THR A 101 -1.60 -12.10 2.92
CA THR A 101 -0.52 -12.91 2.38
C THR A 101 0.03 -12.26 1.12
N GLU A 102 1.10 -12.82 0.58
CA GLU A 102 1.69 -12.48 -0.72
C GLU A 102 0.62 -12.42 -1.83
N GLU A 103 -0.32 -13.36 -1.79
CA GLU A 103 -1.42 -13.51 -2.77
C GLU A 103 -2.60 -12.56 -2.51
N THR A 104 -2.57 -11.78 -1.43
CA THR A 104 -3.68 -10.88 -1.13
C THR A 104 -3.82 -9.81 -2.20
N LEU A 105 -4.97 -9.81 -2.87
CA LEU A 105 -5.30 -8.83 -3.89
C LEU A 105 -5.32 -7.42 -3.31
N CYS A 106 -4.57 -6.53 -3.95
CA CYS A 106 -4.40 -5.13 -3.60
C CYS A 106 -4.63 -4.26 -4.83
N VAL A 107 -4.82 -2.96 -4.59
CA VAL A 107 -4.90 -1.94 -5.64
C VAL A 107 -3.93 -0.82 -5.31
N GLY A 108 -2.93 -0.62 -6.15
CA GLY A 108 -2.08 0.56 -6.12
C GLY A 108 -2.70 1.68 -6.94
N LEU A 109 -2.74 2.89 -6.40
CA LEU A 109 -3.21 4.08 -7.10
C LEU A 109 -2.13 5.16 -7.02
N ALA A 110 -1.90 5.86 -8.11
CA ALA A 110 -1.03 7.03 -8.16
C ALA A 110 -1.70 8.19 -8.89
N ARG A 111 -1.48 9.40 -8.36
CA ARG A 111 -1.93 10.67 -8.95
C ARG A 111 -3.42 10.67 -9.28
N VAL A 112 -4.24 10.16 -8.35
CA VAL A 112 -5.69 10.07 -8.54
C VAL A 112 -6.28 11.45 -8.86
N GLY A 113 -6.98 11.55 -9.99
CA GLY A 113 -7.56 12.79 -10.51
C GLY A 113 -6.64 13.61 -11.44
N ALA A 114 -5.39 13.20 -11.65
CA ALA A 114 -4.50 13.80 -12.66
C ALA A 114 -4.70 13.16 -14.04
N GLU A 115 -4.27 13.84 -15.11
CA GLU A 115 -4.33 13.31 -16.48
C GLU A 115 -3.50 12.03 -16.64
N ASP A 116 -2.42 11.90 -15.88
CA ASP A 116 -1.52 10.76 -15.89
C ASP A 116 -1.73 9.83 -14.69
N GLN A 117 -2.95 9.79 -14.14
CA GLN A 117 -3.37 8.84 -13.11
C GLN A 117 -3.01 7.40 -13.51
N LYS A 118 -2.49 6.62 -12.56
CA LYS A 118 -2.26 5.19 -12.73
C LYS A 118 -2.99 4.38 -11.67
N ILE A 119 -3.56 3.25 -12.08
CA ILE A 119 -4.20 2.25 -11.22
C ILE A 119 -3.64 0.90 -11.62
N ALA A 120 -3.27 0.09 -10.63
CA ALA A 120 -2.83 -1.28 -10.84
C ALA A 120 -3.46 -2.20 -9.79
N ALA A 121 -3.99 -3.34 -10.22
CA ALA A 121 -4.58 -4.37 -9.38
C ALA A 121 -3.77 -5.66 -9.48
N GLY A 122 -3.45 -6.27 -8.35
CA GLY A 122 -2.60 -7.46 -8.33
C GLY A 122 -2.30 -7.91 -6.90
N THR A 123 -1.55 -8.99 -6.77
CA THR A 123 -1.19 -9.53 -5.47
C THR A 123 -0.30 -8.57 -4.70
N LEU A 124 -0.26 -8.69 -3.37
CA LEU A 124 0.63 -7.91 -2.51
C LEU A 124 2.10 -8.08 -2.93
N GLN A 125 2.46 -9.28 -3.40
CA GLN A 125 3.76 -9.55 -3.98
C GLN A 125 4.03 -8.73 -5.25
N GLN A 126 3.08 -8.67 -6.18
CA GLN A 126 3.21 -7.84 -7.38
C GLN A 126 3.34 -6.35 -7.05
N MET A 127 2.61 -5.87 -6.03
CA MET A 127 2.70 -4.47 -5.56
C MET A 127 4.11 -4.07 -5.11
N CYS A 128 4.96 -5.00 -4.71
CA CYS A 128 6.35 -4.71 -4.34
C CYS A 128 7.20 -4.21 -5.52
N THR A 129 6.78 -4.49 -6.76
CA THR A 129 7.57 -4.21 -7.98
C THR A 129 6.81 -3.40 -9.04
N VAL A 130 5.54 -3.08 -8.82
CA VAL A 130 4.72 -2.30 -9.77
C VAL A 130 5.30 -0.89 -9.99
N ASP A 131 5.31 -0.42 -11.23
CA ASP A 131 5.68 0.96 -11.55
C ASP A 131 4.44 1.84 -11.74
N LEU A 132 4.15 2.65 -10.72
CA LEU A 132 3.08 3.66 -10.75
C LEU A 132 3.58 5.08 -11.06
N GLY A 133 4.87 5.25 -11.32
CA GLY A 133 5.51 6.53 -11.60
C GLY A 133 5.60 7.45 -10.38
N GLU A 134 5.39 8.74 -10.63
CA GLU A 134 5.56 9.81 -9.64
C GLU A 134 4.45 9.85 -8.55
N PRO A 135 4.77 10.35 -7.35
CA PRO A 135 3.80 10.54 -6.26
C PRO A 135 2.65 11.49 -6.63
N LEU A 136 1.52 11.49 -5.92
CA LEU A 136 1.22 10.80 -4.66
C LEU A 136 0.59 9.43 -4.87
N HIS A 137 0.99 8.46 -4.04
CA HIS A 137 0.50 7.09 -4.08
C HIS A 137 -0.46 6.78 -2.93
N SER A 138 -1.37 5.84 -3.16
CA SER A 138 -2.16 5.17 -2.11
C SER A 138 -2.29 3.69 -2.44
N LEU A 139 -2.54 2.88 -1.41
CA LEU A 139 -2.70 1.44 -1.54
C LEU A 139 -4.07 1.05 -0.97
N VAL A 140 -4.77 0.13 -1.62
CA VAL A 140 -5.97 -0.50 -1.08
C VAL A 140 -5.69 -1.98 -0.86
N ILE A 141 -5.97 -2.46 0.35
CA ILE A 141 -5.97 -3.89 0.67
C ILE A 141 -7.43 -4.36 0.61
N THR A 142 -7.72 -5.34 -0.24
CA THR A 142 -9.09 -5.84 -0.40
C THR A 142 -9.57 -6.59 0.85
N GLY A 143 -10.89 -6.69 1.00
CA GLY A 143 -11.54 -7.32 2.17
C GLY A 143 -11.64 -8.83 2.06
N GLY A 144 -11.01 -9.45 1.04
CA GLY A 144 -11.18 -10.86 0.70
C GLY A 144 -12.37 -11.08 -0.22
N THR A 145 -13.59 -10.94 0.29
CA THR A 145 -14.82 -11.14 -0.51
C THR A 145 -15.09 -9.94 -1.40
N LEU A 146 -14.88 -10.12 -2.71
CA LEU A 146 -15.18 -9.12 -3.73
C LEU A 146 -16.49 -9.44 -4.43
N HIS A 147 -17.27 -8.41 -4.73
CA HIS A 147 -18.43 -8.54 -5.59
C HIS A 147 -17.96 -8.82 -7.03
N PRO A 148 -18.67 -9.62 -7.85
CA PRO A 148 -18.27 -9.90 -9.23
C PRO A 148 -17.94 -8.66 -10.06
N LEU A 149 -18.78 -7.61 -9.94
CA LEU A 149 -18.52 -6.32 -10.59
C LEU A 149 -17.23 -5.63 -10.11
N GLU A 150 -16.85 -5.78 -8.83
CA GLU A 150 -15.56 -5.27 -8.35
C GLU A 150 -14.42 -6.02 -9.03
N MET A 151 -14.51 -7.35 -9.15
CA MET A 151 -13.49 -8.15 -9.84
C MET A 151 -13.38 -7.81 -11.33
N GLU A 152 -14.51 -7.65 -12.02
CA GLU A 152 -14.54 -7.22 -13.42
C GLU A 152 -13.85 -5.85 -13.60
N MET A 153 -14.14 -4.89 -12.72
CA MET A 153 -13.48 -3.59 -12.77
C MET A 153 -11.98 -3.68 -12.47
N LEU A 154 -11.56 -4.48 -11.48
CA LEU A 154 -10.15 -4.68 -11.16
C LEU A 154 -9.38 -5.36 -12.30
N SER A 155 -10.04 -6.21 -13.09
CA SER A 155 -9.42 -6.88 -14.24
C SER A 155 -8.94 -5.91 -15.32
N LEU A 156 -9.56 -4.74 -15.42
CA LEU A 156 -9.14 -3.67 -16.34
C LEU A 156 -7.79 -3.05 -15.95
N PHE A 157 -7.35 -3.26 -14.71
CA PHE A 157 -6.12 -2.71 -14.14
C PHE A 157 -5.12 -3.79 -13.72
N SER A 158 -5.31 -5.05 -14.13
CA SER A 158 -4.47 -6.15 -13.69
C SER A 158 -3.00 -5.94 -14.04
N ILE A 159 -2.12 -6.15 -13.06
CA ILE A 159 -0.67 -6.22 -13.29
C ILE A 159 -0.41 -7.47 -14.14
N PRO A 160 0.28 -7.34 -15.30
CA PRO A 160 0.62 -8.48 -16.12
C PRO A 160 1.42 -9.51 -15.32
N GLU A 161 1.15 -10.80 -15.53
CA GLU A 161 2.04 -11.83 -15.03
C GLU A 161 3.42 -11.67 -15.68
N SER A 162 4.45 -11.49 -14.86
CA SER A 162 5.83 -11.63 -15.31
C SER A 162 5.98 -13.07 -15.80
N GLN A 163 6.07 -13.28 -17.11
CA GLN A 163 6.36 -14.59 -17.66
C GLN A 163 7.65 -15.11 -17.02
N SER A 164 7.53 -16.13 -16.18
CA SER A 164 8.68 -16.93 -15.75
C SER A 164 9.37 -17.37 -17.03
N ILE A 165 10.57 -16.85 -17.26
CA ILE A 165 11.45 -17.35 -18.31
C ILE A 165 11.82 -18.77 -17.86
N ASN A 166 10.99 -19.75 -18.24
CA ASN A 166 11.39 -21.15 -18.29
C ASN A 166 12.38 -21.27 -19.43
N GLY A 167 13.61 -20.82 -19.16
CA GLY A 167 14.77 -21.05 -20.00
C GLY A 167 15.24 -22.48 -19.81
N LEU A 168 15.11 -23.23 -20.90
CA LEU A 168 15.80 -24.48 -21.23
C LEU A 168 17.27 -24.51 -20.77
#